data_AF-A0A9E1I0K7-F1
#
_entry.id   AF-A0A9E1I0K7-F1
#
_cell.length_a   1.000
_cell.length_b   1.000
_cell.length_c   1.000
_cell.angle_alpha   90.00
_cell.angle_beta   90.00
_cell.angle_gamma   90.00
#
_symmetry.space_group_name_H-M   'P 1'
#
loop_
_entity.id
_entity.type
_entity.pdbx_description
1 polymer ?
#
loop_
_entity_poly.entity_id
_entity_poly.type
_entity_poly.pdbx_seq_one_letter_code
_entity_poly.pdbx_strand_id
1 'polypeptide(L)'
;MSLKYTCPGCGTPLGYEGLCWKCKSEQERKAALAWTPEQITEKQRNLIQNIQRLADMEDPEFTDFWQLLGYHDAIAPEIQRAALAAEVFWPCEIYYHAPADVRDGLIHSLLSTEYSSAASNLMSCLAMQGDDKAMETLLELERNP
;
A
#
# COMPACT_ATOMS: atom_id res chain seq x y z
N MET A 1 0.84 39.55 7.53
CA MET A 1 0.02 39.12 6.37
C MET A 1 -1.10 38.24 6.92
N SER A 2 -2.37 38.62 6.74
CA SER A 2 -3.52 37.75 7.07
C SER A 2 -3.84 36.88 5.87
N LEU A 3 -4.09 35.59 6.10
CA LEU A 3 -4.54 34.67 5.07
C LEU A 3 -5.99 35.00 4.67
N LYS A 4 -6.31 34.89 3.37
CA LYS A 4 -7.58 35.37 2.78
C LYS A 4 -8.77 34.47 3.10
N TYR A 5 -8.55 33.18 3.29
CA TYR A 5 -9.61 32.19 3.47
C TYR A 5 -9.57 31.57 4.86
N THR A 6 -10.65 30.87 5.24
CA THR A 6 -10.72 30.08 6.47
C THR A 6 -11.31 28.71 6.17
N CYS A 7 -10.80 27.69 6.86
CA CYS A 7 -11.33 26.33 6.76
C CYS A 7 -12.79 26.31 7.26
N PRO A 8 -13.76 25.86 6.46
CA PRO A 8 -15.16 25.80 6.91
C PRO A 8 -15.39 24.75 8.01
N GLY A 9 -14.49 23.77 8.16
CA GLY A 9 -14.59 22.73 9.18
C GLY A 9 -14.10 23.15 10.57
N CYS A 10 -13.04 23.97 10.67
CA CYS A 10 -12.40 24.28 11.95
C CYS A 10 -11.96 25.74 12.13
N GLY A 11 -12.22 26.61 11.15
CA GLY A 11 -11.86 28.04 11.19
C GLY A 11 -10.39 28.36 10.98
N THR A 12 -9.51 27.37 10.75
CA THR A 12 -8.07 27.61 10.51
C THR A 12 -7.88 28.56 9.31
N PRO A 13 -7.11 29.66 9.44
CA PRO A 13 -6.81 30.53 8.30
C PRO A 13 -6.01 29.82 7.20
N LEU A 14 -6.38 30.02 5.93
CA LEU A 14 -5.83 29.32 4.76
C LEU A 14 -5.49 30.28 3.60
N GLY A 15 -4.48 29.89 2.83
CA GLY A 15 -4.12 30.57 1.57
C GLY A 15 -4.99 30.18 0.37
N TYR A 16 -5.86 29.19 0.53
CA TYR A 16 -6.74 28.65 -0.52
C TYR A 16 -8.17 28.45 0.01
N GLU A 17 -9.13 28.35 -0.91
CA GLU A 17 -10.53 28.06 -0.60
C GLU A 17 -10.74 26.56 -0.38
N GLY A 18 -11.39 26.17 0.73
CA GLY A 18 -11.72 24.78 1.03
C GLY A 18 -11.35 24.35 2.46
N LEU A 19 -11.31 23.03 2.67
CA LEU A 19 -10.94 22.43 3.95
C LEU A 19 -9.42 22.49 4.17
N CYS A 20 -9.00 22.72 5.42
CA CYS A 20 -7.60 22.50 5.79
C CYS A 20 -7.25 21.02 5.67
N TRP A 21 -5.96 20.72 5.51
CA TRP A 21 -5.46 19.35 5.38
C TRP A 21 -5.97 18.41 6.49
N LYS A 22 -6.03 18.90 7.75
CA LYS A 22 -6.55 18.11 8.87
C LYS A 22 -8.02 17.73 8.70
N CYS A 23 -8.89 18.69 8.37
CA CYS A 23 -10.31 18.41 8.17
C CYS A 23 -10.56 17.53 6.95
N LYS A 24 -9.78 17.71 5.87
CA LYS A 24 -9.86 16.85 4.68
C LYS A 24 -9.49 15.40 5.03
N SER A 25 -8.36 15.20 5.73
CA SER A 25 -7.91 13.89 6.18
C SER A 25 -8.90 13.23 7.15
N GLU A 26 -9.49 13.98 8.08
CA GLU A 26 -10.53 13.45 8.97
C GLU A 26 -11.80 13.04 8.23
N GLN A 27 -12.19 13.79 7.19
CA GLN A 27 -13.34 13.45 6.34
C GLN A 27 -13.07 12.17 5.55
N GLU A 28 -11.91 12.06 4.90
CA GLU A 28 -11.50 10.87 4.14
C GLU A 28 -11.45 9.63 5.04
N ARG A 29 -10.87 9.76 6.25
CA ARG A 29 -10.85 8.69 7.25
C ARG A 29 -12.26 8.25 7.65
N LYS A 30 -13.16 9.20 7.92
CA LYS A 30 -14.57 8.89 8.28
C LYS A 30 -15.29 8.19 7.13
N ALA A 31 -15.03 8.59 5.89
CA ALA A 31 -15.61 7.96 4.71
C ALA A 31 -15.11 6.52 4.55
N ALA A 32 -13.81 6.27 4.71
CA ALA A 32 -13.23 4.93 4.66
C ALA A 32 -13.79 4.02 5.76
N LEU A 33 -13.85 4.51 7.01
CA LEU A 33 -14.38 3.74 8.14
C LEU A 33 -15.88 3.43 8.04
N ALA A 34 -16.62 4.17 7.22
CA ALA A 34 -18.05 3.96 7.00
C ALA A 34 -18.35 2.90 5.92
N TRP A 35 -17.33 2.27 5.33
CA TRP A 35 -17.53 1.23 4.33
C TRP A 35 -18.25 0.01 4.89
N THR A 36 -19.21 -0.51 4.12
CA THR A 36 -19.87 -1.78 4.45
C THR A 36 -18.98 -2.97 4.07
N PRO A 37 -19.20 -4.16 4.64
CA PRO A 37 -18.48 -5.39 4.24
C PRO A 37 -18.57 -5.68 2.74
N GLU A 38 -19.70 -5.38 2.11
CA GLU A 38 -19.89 -5.54 0.66
C GLU A 38 -19.02 -4.56 -0.13
N GLN A 39 -18.91 -3.31 0.32
CA GLN A 39 -18.03 -2.32 -0.31
C GLN A 39 -16.56 -2.69 -0.17
N ILE A 40 -16.14 -3.21 1.00
CA ILE A 40 -14.77 -3.72 1.20
C ILE A 40 -14.49 -4.85 0.21
N THR A 41 -15.41 -5.82 0.11
CA THR A 41 -15.27 -6.95 -0.83
C THR A 41 -15.21 -6.49 -2.29
N GLU A 42 -16.04 -5.52 -2.67
CA GLU A 42 -16.01 -4.92 -4.01
C GLU A 42 -14.67 -4.27 -4.31
N LYS A 43 -14.15 -3.48 -3.36
CA LYS A 43 -12.85 -2.80 -3.49
C LYS A 43 -11.68 -3.76 -3.58
N GLN A 44 -11.68 -4.82 -2.78
CA GLN A 44 -10.70 -5.90 -2.89
C GLN A 44 -10.72 -6.55 -4.28
N ARG A 45 -11.91 -6.84 -4.81
CA ARG A 45 -12.05 -7.42 -6.16
C ARG A 45 -11.56 -6.46 -7.25
N ASN A 46 -11.94 -5.19 -7.16
CA ASN A 46 -11.49 -4.16 -8.08
C ASN A 46 -9.96 -4.03 -8.06
N LEU A 47 -9.37 -4.04 -6.87
CA LEU A 47 -7.93 -3.97 -6.69
C LEU A 47 -7.21 -5.17 -7.33
N ILE A 48 -7.72 -6.39 -7.17
CA ILE A 48 -7.16 -7.58 -7.83
C ILE A 48 -7.21 -7.44 -9.35
N GLN A 49 -8.33 -6.98 -9.91
CA GLN A 49 -8.52 -6.83 -11.35
C GLN A 49 -7.63 -5.75 -11.97
N ASN A 50 -7.33 -4.71 -11.19
CA ASN A 50 -6.60 -3.53 -11.64
C ASN A 50 -5.27 -3.36 -10.92
N ILE A 51 -4.64 -4.45 -10.50
CA ILE A 51 -3.50 -4.41 -9.56
C ILE A 51 -2.31 -3.59 -10.05
N GLN A 52 -2.09 -3.53 -11.37
CA GLN A 52 -1.03 -2.74 -11.99
C GLN A 52 -1.23 -1.23 -11.83
N ARG A 53 -2.47 -0.77 -11.58
CA ARG A 53 -2.79 0.65 -11.34
C ARG A 53 -2.24 1.17 -10.02
N LEU A 54 -1.80 0.29 -9.13
CA LEU A 54 -1.08 0.68 -7.93
C LEU A 54 0.23 1.42 -8.20
N ALA A 55 0.77 1.36 -9.42
CA ALA A 55 1.92 2.14 -9.82
C ALA A 55 1.66 3.65 -9.92
N ASP A 56 0.39 4.08 -10.01
CA ASP A 56 0.01 5.49 -10.12
C ASP A 56 -0.67 5.97 -8.83
N MET A 57 -0.12 7.01 -8.21
CA MET A 57 -0.65 7.59 -6.97
C MET A 57 -1.96 8.35 -7.16
N GLU A 58 -2.28 8.76 -8.39
CA GLU A 58 -3.50 9.47 -8.72
C GLU A 58 -4.68 8.52 -8.94
N ASP A 59 -4.40 7.23 -9.14
CA ASP A 59 -5.43 6.23 -9.39
C ASP A 59 -6.25 5.91 -8.12
N PRO A 60 -7.57 5.72 -8.25
CA PRO A 60 -8.43 5.41 -7.12
C PRO A 60 -8.06 4.10 -6.44
N GLU A 61 -7.50 3.14 -7.18
CA GLU A 61 -6.99 1.87 -6.64
C GLU A 61 -5.88 2.06 -5.61
N PHE A 62 -5.00 3.05 -5.80
CA PHE A 62 -3.95 3.38 -4.83
C PHE A 62 -4.56 3.91 -3.52
N THR A 63 -5.54 4.80 -3.63
CA THR A 63 -6.25 5.33 -2.45
C THR A 63 -7.03 4.21 -1.73
N ASP A 64 -7.74 3.37 -2.49
CA ASP A 64 -8.50 2.26 -1.94
C ASP A 64 -7.59 1.23 -1.26
N PHE A 65 -6.42 0.93 -1.83
CA PHE A 65 -5.41 0.07 -1.23
C PHE A 65 -5.01 0.56 0.17
N TRP A 66 -4.61 1.83 0.31
CA TRP A 66 -4.21 2.37 1.60
C TRP A 66 -5.34 2.41 2.62
N GLN A 67 -6.58 2.60 2.18
CA GLN A 67 -7.75 2.58 3.06
C GLN A 67 -8.10 1.14 3.50
N LEU A 68 -7.99 0.16 2.59
CA LEU A 68 -8.13 -1.26 2.92
C LEU A 68 -7.09 -1.71 3.93
N LEU A 69 -5.81 -1.37 3.71
CA LEU A 69 -4.72 -1.69 4.62
C LEU A 69 -4.86 -0.95 5.96
N GLY A 70 -4.96 0.38 5.92
CA GLY A 70 -4.81 1.22 7.11
C GLY A 70 -6.03 1.31 8.02
N TYR A 71 -7.24 1.07 7.51
CA TYR A 71 -8.48 1.22 8.31
C TYR A 71 -9.28 -0.06 8.48
N HIS A 72 -9.09 -1.04 7.59
CA HIS A 72 -9.90 -2.26 7.59
C HIS A 72 -9.10 -3.54 7.80
N ASP A 73 -7.76 -3.47 7.79
CA ASP A 73 -6.90 -4.66 7.82
C ASP A 73 -7.35 -5.71 6.76
N ALA A 74 -7.69 -5.21 5.58
CA ALA A 74 -8.42 -5.94 4.55
C ALA A 74 -7.57 -6.22 3.30
N ILE A 75 -6.25 -6.41 3.47
CA ILE A 75 -5.40 -6.94 2.40
C ILE A 75 -5.45 -8.46 2.47
N ALA A 76 -6.32 -9.04 1.65
CA ALA A 76 -6.50 -10.48 1.58
C ALA A 76 -5.32 -11.16 0.85
N PRO A 77 -4.98 -12.42 1.19
CA PRO A 77 -3.93 -13.19 0.51
C PRO A 77 -4.05 -13.23 -1.03
N GLU A 78 -5.26 -13.18 -1.56
CA GLU A 78 -5.53 -13.17 -3.01
C GLU A 78 -5.00 -11.91 -3.69
N ILE A 79 -5.04 -10.75 -3.02
CA ILE A 79 -4.47 -9.48 -3.52
C ILE A 79 -2.94 -9.61 -3.63
N GLN A 80 -2.31 -10.17 -2.61
CA GLN A 80 -0.86 -10.39 -2.56
C GLN A 80 -0.38 -11.36 -3.65
N ARG A 81 -1.10 -12.46 -3.85
CA ARG A 81 -0.82 -13.41 -4.94
C ARG A 81 -1.00 -12.76 -6.32
N ALA A 82 -2.05 -11.96 -6.50
CA ALA A 82 -2.28 -11.23 -7.74
C ALA A 82 -1.16 -10.22 -8.03
N ALA A 83 -0.71 -9.48 -7.02
CA ALA A 83 0.40 -8.54 -7.14
C ALA A 83 1.70 -9.25 -7.52
N LEU A 84 2.02 -10.37 -6.86
CA LEU A 84 3.20 -11.17 -7.18
C LEU A 84 3.14 -11.71 -8.62
N ALA A 85 1.99 -12.26 -9.02
CA ALA A 85 1.80 -12.80 -10.37
C ALA A 85 1.88 -11.72 -11.46
N ALA A 86 1.52 -10.48 -11.13
CA ALA A 86 1.60 -9.32 -12.02
C ALA A 86 2.95 -8.56 -11.91
N GLU A 87 3.90 -9.06 -11.11
CA GLU A 87 5.19 -8.43 -10.81
C GLU A 87 5.08 -6.99 -10.27
N VAL A 88 4.03 -6.73 -9.49
CA VAL A 88 3.80 -5.43 -8.83
C VAL A 88 4.53 -5.42 -7.50
N PHE A 89 5.68 -4.75 -7.44
CA PHE A 89 6.53 -4.64 -6.24
C PHE A 89 6.49 -3.26 -5.57
N TRP A 90 5.55 -2.40 -5.99
CA TRP A 90 5.29 -1.11 -5.37
C TRP A 90 3.79 -0.80 -5.42
N PRO A 91 3.17 -0.32 -4.31
CA PRO A 91 3.74 -0.12 -2.98
C PRO A 91 4.07 -1.47 -2.29
N CYS A 92 5.15 -1.52 -1.51
CA CYS A 92 5.64 -2.78 -0.93
C CYS A 92 4.75 -3.31 0.19
N GLU A 93 4.01 -2.42 0.85
CA GLU A 93 3.09 -2.69 1.95
C GLU A 93 1.95 -3.63 1.56
N ILE A 94 1.71 -3.84 0.26
CA ILE A 94 0.79 -4.86 -0.21
C ILE A 94 1.17 -6.25 0.31
N TYR A 95 2.46 -6.49 0.50
CA TYR A 95 3.01 -7.75 0.99
C TYR A 95 3.10 -7.83 2.52
N TYR A 96 2.49 -6.90 3.25
CA TYR A 96 2.43 -6.95 4.70
C TYR A 96 1.78 -8.25 5.19
N HIS A 97 2.51 -9.03 5.98
CA HIS A 97 2.07 -10.34 6.50
C HIS A 97 1.52 -11.31 5.43
N ALA A 98 2.14 -11.32 4.24
CA ALA A 98 1.71 -12.21 3.18
C ALA A 98 1.90 -13.69 3.55
N PRO A 99 1.14 -14.61 2.93
CA PRO A 99 1.29 -16.03 3.21
C PRO A 99 2.63 -16.56 2.69
N ALA A 100 3.05 -17.70 3.25
CA ALA A 100 4.35 -18.32 2.95
C ALA A 100 4.62 -18.54 1.45
N ASP A 101 3.58 -18.86 0.66
CA ASP A 101 3.71 -19.03 -0.79
C ASP A 101 4.07 -17.73 -1.51
N VAL A 102 3.52 -16.60 -1.06
CA VAL A 102 3.85 -15.28 -1.62
C VAL A 102 5.26 -14.87 -1.21
N ARG A 103 5.64 -15.04 0.07
CA ARG A 103 7.01 -14.78 0.53
C ARG A 103 8.03 -15.59 -0.27
N ASP A 104 7.80 -16.88 -0.43
CA ASP A 104 8.73 -17.75 -1.14
C ASP A 104 8.84 -17.36 -2.63
N GLY A 105 7.74 -16.88 -3.23
CA GLY A 105 7.75 -16.26 -4.55
C GLY A 105 8.57 -14.96 -4.61
N LEU A 106 8.43 -14.06 -3.62
CA LEU A 106 9.24 -12.84 -3.53
C LEU A 106 10.73 -13.15 -3.38
N ILE A 107 11.09 -14.15 -2.56
CA ILE A 107 12.49 -14.62 -2.42
C ILE A 107 12.99 -15.11 -3.78
N HIS A 108 12.19 -15.90 -4.50
CA HIS A 108 12.57 -16.39 -5.82
C HIS A 108 12.81 -15.23 -6.81
N SER A 109 11.89 -14.26 -6.86
CA SER A 109 12.03 -13.07 -7.71
C SER A 109 13.27 -12.25 -7.34
N LEU A 110 13.57 -12.10 -6.05
CA LEU A 110 14.75 -11.37 -5.57
C LEU A 110 16.06 -12.05 -5.96
N LEU A 111 16.16 -13.36 -5.77
CA LEU A 111 17.40 -14.09 -6.09
C LEU A 111 17.62 -14.28 -7.59
N SER A 112 16.58 -14.07 -8.40
CA SER A 112 16.63 -14.20 -9.86
C SER A 112 16.80 -12.86 -10.59
N THR A 113 16.74 -11.73 -9.88
CA THR A 113 16.80 -10.41 -10.52
C THR A 113 18.24 -9.98 -10.78
N GLU A 114 18.50 -9.47 -11.99
CA GLU A 114 19.82 -8.94 -12.38
C GLU A 114 19.90 -7.41 -12.19
N TYR A 115 18.77 -6.75 -11.90
CA TYR A 115 18.68 -5.31 -11.78
C TYR A 115 18.62 -4.86 -10.33
N SER A 116 19.58 -4.04 -9.90
CA SER A 116 19.67 -3.52 -8.53
C SER A 116 18.43 -2.72 -8.10
N SER A 117 17.79 -1.99 -9.02
CA SER A 117 16.56 -1.26 -8.75
C SER A 117 15.38 -2.20 -8.43
N ALA A 118 15.25 -3.29 -9.18
CA ALA A 118 14.24 -4.31 -8.92
C ALA A 118 14.53 -5.04 -7.60
N ALA A 119 15.80 -5.37 -7.33
CA ALA A 119 16.22 -5.97 -6.06
C ALA A 119 15.83 -5.11 -4.86
N SER A 120 16.00 -3.78 -4.92
CA SER A 120 15.63 -2.87 -3.83
C SER A 120 14.14 -2.91 -3.48
N ASN A 121 13.26 -2.93 -4.47
CA ASN A 121 11.82 -3.04 -4.24
C ASN A 121 11.46 -4.41 -3.66
N LEU A 122 12.06 -5.48 -4.19
CA LEU A 122 11.84 -6.84 -3.71
C LEU A 122 12.32 -7.04 -2.27
N MET A 123 13.48 -6.49 -1.90
CA MET A 123 13.95 -6.49 -0.50
C MET A 123 12.97 -5.75 0.42
N SER A 124 12.42 -4.62 -0.04
CA SER A 124 11.39 -3.87 0.71
C SER A 124 10.10 -4.69 0.85
N CYS A 125 9.67 -5.40 -0.18
CA CYS A 125 8.52 -6.31 -0.13
C CYS A 125 8.74 -7.46 0.87
N LEU A 126 9.95 -8.03 0.92
CA LEU A 126 10.30 -9.05 1.91
C LEU A 126 10.32 -8.50 3.33
N ALA A 127 10.83 -7.28 3.53
CA ALA A 127 10.82 -6.64 4.84
C ALA A 127 9.39 -6.47 5.41
N MET A 128 8.39 -6.26 4.55
CA MET A 128 6.99 -6.18 4.95
C MET A 128 6.40 -7.51 5.46
N GLN A 129 7.01 -8.66 5.13
CA GLN A 129 6.54 -9.96 5.63
C GLN A 129 6.66 -10.05 7.17
N GLY A 130 7.79 -9.58 7.70
CA GLY A 130 8.09 -9.58 9.14
C GLY A 130 8.32 -10.97 9.75
N ASP A 131 8.56 -12.01 8.95
CA ASP A 131 8.83 -13.36 9.44
C ASP A 131 10.32 -13.75 9.42
N ASP A 132 10.65 -14.83 10.14
CA ASP A 132 12.02 -15.28 10.33
C ASP A 132 12.72 -15.62 9.00
N LYS A 133 12.01 -16.21 8.04
CA LYS A 133 12.60 -16.62 6.75
C LYS A 133 12.92 -15.41 5.88
N ALA A 134 12.07 -14.39 5.87
CA ALA A 134 12.36 -13.13 5.20
C ALA A 134 13.57 -12.43 5.83
N MET A 135 13.65 -12.40 7.17
CA MET A 135 14.80 -11.84 7.89
C MET A 135 16.10 -12.59 7.59
N GLU A 136 16.09 -13.92 7.64
CA GLU A 136 17.25 -14.76 7.30
C GLU A 136 17.73 -14.50 5.86
N THR A 137 16.80 -14.40 4.91
CA THR A 137 17.13 -14.13 3.50
C THR A 137 17.80 -12.77 3.34
N LEU A 138 17.26 -11.71 3.96
CA LEU A 138 17.83 -10.36 3.89
C LEU A 138 19.20 -10.29 4.56
N LEU A 139 19.39 -10.98 5.69
CA LEU A 139 20.68 -11.04 6.39
C LEU A 139 21.76 -11.77 5.56
N GLU A 140 21.37 -12.81 4.83
CA GLU A 140 22.30 -13.54 3.95
C GLU A 140 22.79 -12.66 2.79
N LEU A 141 21.89 -11.86 2.20
CA LEU A 141 22.23 -10.88 1.17
C LEU A 141 23.13 -9.76 1.70
N GLU A 142 22.90 -9.28 2.92
CA GLU A 142 23.79 -8.28 3.56
C GLU A 142 25.20 -8.83 3.75
N ARG A 143 25.33 -10.11 4.12
CA ARG A 143 26.61 -10.78 4.32
C ARG A 143 27.32 -11.14 3.02
N ASN A 144 26.56 -11.40 1.95
CA ASN A 144 27.05 -11.86 0.65
C ASN A 144 26.39 -11.05 -0.50
N PRO A 145 26.81 -9.79 -0.72
CA PRO A 145 26.18 -8.87 -1.68
C PRO A 145 26.46 -9.20 -3.15
#